data_AF-A0A0D0NQB2-F1
#
_entry.id   AF-A0A0D0NQB2-F1
#
_cell.length_a   1.000
_cell.length_b   1.000
_cell.length_c   1.000
_cell.angle_alpha   90.00
_cell.angle_beta   90.00
_cell.angle_gamma   90.00
#
_symmetry.space_group_name_H-M   'P 1'
#
loop_
_entity.id
_entity.type
_entity.pdbx_description
1 polymer ?
#
loop_
_entity_poly.entity_id
_entity_poly.type
_entity_poly.pdbx_seq_one_letter_code
_entity_poly.pdbx_strand_id
1 'polypeptide(L)'
;LLDRSVEPPIRVFESGSILLYLAEKFGAFLPTDPTGRTETLNWLFWQMGSAPYLGGGFGHFYAYAPEKLEYPINRFTMETKRQLDVLDRRLGESPYLAGDHYTIADIAVWPWYGQLVRNNVYSAAEFLDAQRYTHVQRWAEAIANRPAVLRGQRVNRTWGDEASQVPERHRAEDLD
;
A
#
# COMPACT_ATOMS: atom_id res chain seq x y z
N LEU A 1 -0.66 -17.01 0.38
CA LEU A 1 -2.06 -17.45 0.27
C LEU A 1 -2.09 -18.90 -0.23
N LEU A 2 -2.97 -19.75 0.31
CA LEU A 2 -3.26 -21.07 -0.26
C LEU A 2 -4.76 -21.12 -0.55
N ASP A 3 -5.15 -21.13 -1.83
CA ASP A 3 -6.54 -21.30 -2.22
C ASP A 3 -6.91 -22.78 -2.20
N ARG A 4 -7.86 -23.13 -1.33
CA ARG A 4 -8.37 -24.49 -1.13
C ARG A 4 -9.77 -24.69 -1.71
N SER A 5 -10.30 -23.74 -2.48
CA SER A 5 -11.62 -23.90 -3.11
C SER A 5 -11.60 -24.71 -4.40
N VAL A 6 -10.42 -25.18 -4.83
CA VAL A 6 -10.19 -25.95 -6.07
C VAL A 6 -9.22 -27.11 -5.77
N GLU A 7 -9.22 -28.12 -6.63
CA GLU A 7 -8.35 -29.31 -6.54
C GLU A 7 -7.50 -29.45 -7.82
N PRO A 8 -6.15 -29.53 -7.71
CA PRO A 8 -5.36 -29.38 -6.49
C PRO A 8 -5.34 -27.94 -5.94
N PRO A 9 -5.13 -27.74 -4.63
CA PRO A 9 -5.01 -26.41 -4.04
C PRO A 9 -3.97 -25.53 -4.73
N ILE A 10 -4.29 -24.24 -4.91
CA ILE A 10 -3.41 -23.29 -5.60
C ILE A 10 -2.61 -22.47 -4.58
N ARG A 11 -1.29 -22.56 -4.66
CA ARG A 11 -0.39 -21.67 -3.89
C ARG A 11 -0.23 -20.32 -4.62
N VAL A 12 -0.35 -19.22 -3.88
CA VAL A 12 -0.14 -17.86 -4.41
C VAL A 12 0.73 -17.07 -3.43
N PHE A 13 1.86 -16.57 -3.92
CA PHE A 13 2.83 -15.75 -3.20
C PHE A 13 3.09 -14.45 -3.98
N GLU A 14 3.77 -13.49 -3.36
CA GLU A 14 3.82 -12.07 -3.71
C GLU A 14 2.48 -11.34 -3.51
N SER A 15 2.53 -10.19 -2.83
CA SER A 15 1.32 -9.43 -2.48
C SER A 15 0.55 -8.94 -3.71
N GLY A 16 1.26 -8.42 -4.73
CA GLY A 16 0.63 -8.01 -5.99
C GLY A 16 0.00 -9.17 -6.77
N SER A 17 0.64 -10.34 -6.75
CA SER A 17 0.11 -11.56 -7.37
C SER A 17 -1.13 -12.08 -6.64
N ILE A 18 -1.13 -12.06 -5.30
CA ILE A 18 -2.31 -12.38 -4.48
C ILE A 18 -3.48 -11.44 -4.79
N LEU A 19 -3.24 -10.13 -4.87
CA LEU A 19 -4.28 -9.15 -5.20
C LEU A 19 -4.86 -9.38 -6.61
N LEU A 20 -3.99 -9.57 -7.60
CA LEU A 20 -4.41 -9.85 -8.98
C LEU A 20 -5.24 -11.14 -9.05
N TYR A 21 -4.75 -12.21 -8.42
CA TYR A 21 -5.43 -13.50 -8.37
C TYR A 21 -6.84 -13.39 -7.76
N LEU A 22 -6.98 -12.69 -6.63
CA LEU A 22 -8.28 -12.50 -5.98
C LEU A 22 -9.22 -11.61 -6.82
N ALA A 23 -8.69 -10.55 -7.43
CA ALA A 23 -9.46 -9.67 -8.30
C ALA A 23 -10.03 -10.40 -9.50
N GLU A 24 -9.25 -11.28 -10.14
CA GLU A 24 -9.71 -12.11 -11.26
C GLU A 24 -10.69 -13.19 -10.81
N LYS A 25 -10.39 -13.88 -9.70
CA LYS A 25 -11.25 -14.94 -9.16
C LYS A 25 -12.65 -14.45 -8.81
N PHE A 26 -12.76 -13.23 -8.29
CA PHE A 26 -14.03 -12.67 -7.82
C PHE A 26 -14.61 -11.57 -8.71
N GLY A 27 -13.93 -11.18 -9.80
CA GLY A 27 -14.39 -10.14 -10.72
C GLY A 27 -14.54 -8.76 -10.06
N ALA A 28 -13.65 -8.41 -9.13
CA ALA A 28 -13.76 -7.19 -8.32
C ALA A 28 -12.44 -6.43 -8.25
N PHE A 29 -12.52 -5.09 -8.17
CA PHE A 29 -11.36 -4.18 -8.01
C PHE A 29 -10.32 -4.20 -9.14
N LEU A 30 -10.65 -4.79 -10.28
CA LEU A 30 -9.87 -4.76 -11.51
C LEU A 30 -10.83 -4.64 -12.70
N PRO A 31 -10.81 -3.52 -13.45
CA PRO A 31 -11.66 -3.37 -14.63
C PRO A 31 -11.41 -4.48 -15.66
N THR A 32 -12.45 -4.83 -16.42
CA THR A 32 -12.38 -5.84 -17.48
C THR A 32 -12.14 -5.22 -18.85
N ASP A 33 -12.40 -3.92 -19.02
CA ASP A 33 -12.07 -3.21 -20.25
C ASP A 33 -10.54 -3.09 -20.39
N PRO A 34 -9.98 -3.23 -21.60
CA PRO A 34 -8.53 -3.24 -21.79
C PRO A 34 -7.82 -1.98 -21.26
N THR A 35 -8.48 -0.82 -21.30
CA THR A 35 -7.88 0.45 -20.89
C THR A 35 -7.76 0.52 -19.37
N GLY A 36 -8.86 0.35 -18.64
CA GLY A 36 -8.87 0.37 -17.18
C GLY A 36 -8.06 -0.78 -16.57
N ARG A 37 -8.09 -1.96 -17.20
CA ARG A 37 -7.27 -3.11 -16.77
C ARG A 37 -5.78 -2.79 -16.90
N THR A 38 -5.35 -2.31 -18.07
CA THR A 38 -3.94 -1.98 -18.31
C THR A 38 -3.46 -0.90 -17.36
N GLU A 39 -4.25 0.16 -17.16
CA GLU A 39 -3.86 1.25 -16.28
C GLU A 39 -3.77 0.79 -14.81
N THR A 40 -4.70 -0.05 -14.36
CA THR A 40 -4.62 -0.66 -13.02
C THR A 40 -3.35 -1.49 -12.85
N LEU A 41 -2.99 -2.30 -13.86
CA LEU A 41 -1.79 -3.12 -13.82
C LEU A 41 -0.50 -2.29 -13.87
N ASN A 42 -0.46 -1.20 -14.63
CA ASN A 42 0.67 -0.27 -14.65
C ASN A 42 1.00 0.22 -13.23
N TRP A 43 -0.01 0.68 -12.48
CA TRP A 43 0.17 1.15 -11.11
C TRP A 43 0.47 0.02 -10.11
N LEU A 44 -0.13 -1.16 -10.29
CA LEU A 44 0.19 -2.33 -9.47
C LEU A 44 1.66 -2.75 -9.61
N PHE A 45 2.17 -2.83 -10.84
CA PHE A 45 3.56 -3.18 -11.10
C PHE A 45 4.53 -2.05 -10.72
N TRP A 46 4.14 -0.78 -10.92
CA TRP A 46 4.88 0.36 -10.38
C TRP A 46 5.03 0.23 -8.86
N GLN A 47 3.99 -0.18 -8.14
CA GLN A 47 4.06 -0.38 -6.70
C GLN A 47 5.05 -1.48 -6.32
N MET A 48 4.97 -2.64 -6.98
CA MET A 48 5.88 -3.77 -6.76
C MET A 48 7.35 -3.38 -6.98
N GLY A 49 7.63 -2.54 -7.98
CA GLY A 49 8.98 -2.06 -8.27
C GLY A 49 9.46 -0.90 -7.38
N SER A 50 8.54 -0.08 -6.86
CA SER A 50 8.89 1.14 -6.10
C SER A 50 9.02 0.92 -4.59
N ALA A 51 8.14 0.11 -3.99
CA ALA A 51 8.13 -0.12 -2.55
C ALA A 51 9.45 -0.65 -1.96
N PRO A 52 10.26 -1.48 -2.65
CA PRO A 52 11.58 -1.85 -2.16
C PRO A 52 12.51 -0.66 -1.89
N TYR A 53 12.41 0.44 -2.66
CA TYR A 53 13.17 1.66 -2.41
C TYR A 53 12.67 2.40 -1.16
N LEU A 54 11.36 2.41 -0.91
CA LEU A 54 10.77 2.99 0.30
C LEU A 54 11.10 2.17 1.55
N GLY A 55 10.87 0.85 1.54
CA GLY A 55 11.09 -0.01 2.70
C GLY A 55 12.55 -0.42 2.89
N GLY A 56 13.10 -1.13 1.89
CA GLY A 56 14.46 -1.68 1.94
C GLY A 56 15.56 -0.63 1.72
N GLY A 57 15.22 0.52 1.12
CA GLY A 57 16.08 1.68 1.03
C GLY A 57 15.83 2.66 2.17
N PHE A 58 14.87 3.56 1.99
CA PHE A 58 14.64 4.68 2.90
C PHE A 58 14.35 4.20 4.33
N GLY A 59 13.34 3.35 4.53
CA GLY A 59 12.95 2.85 5.85
C GLY A 59 14.09 2.14 6.56
N HIS A 60 14.87 1.31 5.85
CA HIS A 60 16.05 0.66 6.42
C HIS A 60 17.08 1.66 6.90
N PHE A 61 17.61 2.53 6.02
CA PHE A 61 18.70 3.45 6.38
C PHE A 61 18.25 4.59 7.32
N TYR A 62 16.99 5.01 7.23
CA TYR A 62 16.42 6.05 8.09
C TYR A 62 16.05 5.53 9.47
N ALA A 63 15.33 4.40 9.56
CA ALA A 63 14.73 3.94 10.82
C ALA A 63 15.49 2.80 11.50
N TYR A 64 16.06 1.84 10.75
CA TYR A 64 16.55 0.58 11.32
C TYR A 64 18.06 0.43 11.37
N ALA A 65 18.81 0.99 10.42
CA ALA A 65 20.26 0.86 10.37
C ALA A 65 20.88 1.37 11.69
N PRO A 66 21.86 0.64 12.25
CA PRO A 66 22.44 0.96 13.56
C PRO A 66 23.20 2.30 13.56
N GLU A 67 23.66 2.72 12.38
CA GLU A 67 24.36 3.99 12.17
C GLU A 67 23.64 4.84 11.12
N LYS A 68 23.66 6.16 11.30
CA LYS A 68 23.08 7.11 10.35
C LYS A 68 24.09 7.44 9.27
N LEU A 69 23.94 6.77 8.13
CA LEU A 69 24.79 6.92 6.97
C LEU A 69 24.18 7.98 6.04
N GLU A 70 24.82 9.14 5.94
CA GLU A 70 24.31 10.29 5.19
C GLU A 70 24.02 9.94 3.71
N TYR A 71 24.98 9.31 3.02
CA TYR A 71 24.83 8.99 1.59
C TYR A 71 23.60 8.13 1.26
N PRO A 72 23.39 6.94 1.85
CA PRO A 72 22.22 6.13 1.54
C PRO A 72 20.92 6.78 2.03
N ILE A 73 20.92 7.48 3.17
CA ILE A 73 19.74 8.24 3.62
C ILE A 73 19.37 9.27 2.56
N ASN A 74 20.31 10.10 2.10
CA ASN A 74 20.05 11.12 1.08
C ASN A 74 19.54 10.50 -0.23
N ARG A 75 20.19 9.42 -0.70
CA ARG A 75 19.79 8.72 -1.92
C ARG A 75 18.34 8.23 -1.86
N PHE A 76 17.99 7.48 -0.82
CA PHE A 76 16.66 6.87 -0.75
C PHE A 76 15.58 7.85 -0.30
N THR A 77 15.94 8.90 0.43
CA THR A 77 15.04 10.03 0.71
C THR A 77 14.64 10.75 -0.57
N MET A 78 15.61 11.05 -1.44
CA MET A 78 15.35 11.70 -2.73
C MET A 78 14.42 10.85 -3.60
N GLU A 79 14.68 9.54 -3.70
CA GLU A 79 13.81 8.63 -4.45
C GLU A 79 12.41 8.51 -3.84
N THR A 80 12.29 8.42 -2.51
CA THR A 80 10.99 8.37 -1.82
C THR A 80 10.17 9.64 -2.08
N LYS A 81 10.80 10.82 -2.01
CA LYS A 81 10.14 12.09 -2.34
C LYS A 81 9.73 12.17 -3.81
N ARG A 82 10.52 11.60 -4.73
CA ARG A 82 10.16 11.49 -6.15
C ARG A 82 8.95 10.58 -6.35
N GLN A 83 8.88 9.44 -5.65
CA GLN A 83 7.73 8.53 -5.69
C GLN A 83 6.47 9.19 -5.14
N LEU A 84 6.57 9.95 -4.04
CA LEU A 84 5.48 10.76 -3.51
C LEU A 84 5.04 11.83 -4.52
N ASP A 85 5.96 12.50 -5.22
CA ASP A 85 5.63 13.49 -6.26
C ASP A 85 4.91 12.86 -7.46
N VAL A 86 5.31 11.66 -7.89
CA VAL A 86 4.59 10.90 -8.95
C VAL A 86 3.15 10.61 -8.53
N LEU A 87 2.96 10.13 -7.30
CA LEU A 87 1.63 9.84 -6.77
C LEU A 87 0.79 11.11 -6.63
N ASP A 88 1.38 12.19 -6.13
CA ASP A 88 0.66 13.44 -5.88
C ASP A 88 0.16 14.08 -7.18
N ARG A 89 1.01 14.13 -8.21
CA ARG A 89 0.61 14.59 -9.55
C ARG A 89 -0.53 13.75 -10.11
N ARG A 90 -0.41 12.42 -10.04
CA ARG A 90 -1.46 11.52 -10.54
C ARG A 90 -2.78 11.74 -9.81
N LEU A 91 -2.72 11.82 -8.48
CA LEU A 91 -3.88 11.98 -7.61
C LEU A 91 -4.46 13.40 -7.61
N GLY A 92 -3.76 14.35 -8.23
CA GLY A 92 -4.27 15.68 -8.57
C GLY A 92 -5.18 15.68 -9.80
N GLU A 93 -5.05 14.68 -10.67
CA GLU A 93 -5.87 14.52 -11.88
C GLU A 93 -7.04 13.55 -11.69
N SER A 94 -6.97 12.67 -10.68
CA SER A 94 -7.87 11.54 -10.53
C SER A 94 -8.10 11.18 -9.05
N PRO A 95 -9.31 10.75 -8.65
CA PRO A 95 -9.57 10.37 -7.26
C PRO A 95 -8.77 9.12 -6.83
N TYR A 96 -8.51 8.19 -7.74
CA TYR A 96 -7.73 6.98 -7.52
C TYR A 96 -6.65 6.82 -8.58
N LEU A 97 -5.68 5.92 -8.35
CA LEU A 97 -4.50 5.80 -9.21
C LEU A 97 -4.87 5.38 -10.64
N ALA A 98 -5.75 4.40 -10.79
CA ALA A 98 -6.15 3.88 -12.10
C ALA A 98 -7.29 4.66 -12.78
N GLY A 99 -7.78 5.75 -12.16
CA GLY A 99 -8.91 6.53 -12.67
C GLY A 99 -9.96 6.80 -11.59
N ASP A 100 -11.23 6.79 -11.99
CA ASP A 100 -12.34 7.19 -11.11
C ASP A 100 -12.73 6.15 -10.05
N HIS A 101 -12.26 4.91 -10.21
CA HIS A 101 -12.65 3.78 -9.37
C HIS A 101 -11.50 3.27 -8.50
N TYR A 102 -11.84 2.80 -7.30
CA TYR A 102 -10.92 2.15 -6.38
C TYR A 102 -10.54 0.75 -6.88
N THR A 103 -9.24 0.47 -6.99
CA THR A 103 -8.74 -0.78 -7.57
C THR A 103 -7.70 -1.47 -6.68
N ILE A 104 -7.25 -2.65 -7.11
CA ILE A 104 -6.10 -3.33 -6.51
C ILE A 104 -4.81 -2.50 -6.54
N ALA A 105 -4.67 -1.52 -7.46
CA ALA A 105 -3.52 -0.62 -7.45
C ALA A 105 -3.53 0.26 -6.19
N ASP A 106 -4.68 0.83 -5.83
CA ASP A 106 -4.83 1.62 -4.61
C ASP A 106 -4.63 0.75 -3.35
N ILE A 107 -5.19 -0.47 -3.35
CA ILE A 107 -5.00 -1.45 -2.26
C ILE A 107 -3.52 -1.76 -2.05
N ALA A 108 -2.75 -1.85 -3.14
CA ALA A 108 -1.32 -2.18 -3.11
C ALA A 108 -0.47 -0.99 -2.63
N VAL A 109 -0.75 0.23 -3.12
CA VAL A 109 0.05 1.43 -2.83
C VAL A 109 -0.25 1.99 -1.43
N TRP A 110 -1.49 1.94 -0.98
CA TRP A 110 -1.94 2.62 0.24
C TRP A 110 -1.26 2.15 1.54
N PRO A 111 -1.05 0.85 1.78
CA PRO A 111 -0.34 0.38 2.97
C PRO A 111 1.10 0.90 3.09
N TRP A 112 1.70 1.34 1.98
CA TRP A 112 3.04 1.92 1.93
C TRP A 112 2.99 3.45 2.04
N TYR A 113 2.51 4.11 0.99
CA TYR A 113 2.60 5.57 0.88
C TYR A 113 1.50 6.28 1.68
N GLY A 114 0.30 5.68 1.75
CA GLY A 114 -0.79 6.19 2.58
C GLY A 114 -0.44 6.17 4.06
N GLN A 115 0.16 5.07 4.55
CA GLN A 115 0.65 4.99 5.93
C GLN A 115 1.83 5.94 6.20
N LEU A 116 2.71 6.13 5.22
CA LEU A 116 3.85 7.04 5.32
C LEU A 116 3.40 8.49 5.52
N VAL A 117 2.51 9.00 4.67
CA VAL A 117 2.05 10.40 4.76
C VAL A 117 1.16 10.65 5.99
N ARG A 118 0.49 9.59 6.50
CA ARG A 118 -0.24 9.59 7.77
C ARG A 118 0.65 9.38 9.00
N ASN A 119 1.98 9.34 8.81
CA ASN A 119 2.99 9.16 9.86
C ASN A 119 2.85 7.87 10.70
N ASN A 120 2.29 6.80 10.13
CA ASN A 120 2.10 5.53 10.81
C ASN A 120 3.27 4.54 10.62
N VAL A 121 4.25 4.90 9.78
CA VAL A 121 5.47 4.12 9.56
C VAL A 121 6.70 5.01 9.64
N TYR A 122 7.75 4.47 10.26
CA TYR A 122 9.09 5.08 10.40
C TYR A 122 9.17 6.45 11.12
N SER A 123 8.04 7.03 11.55
CA SER A 123 7.99 8.40 12.08
C SER A 123 8.69 9.42 11.14
N ALA A 124 8.45 9.26 9.85
CA ALA A 124 9.20 9.93 8.78
C ALA A 124 8.43 11.04 8.06
N ALA A 125 7.15 11.26 8.37
CA ALA A 125 6.31 12.17 7.61
C ALA A 125 6.84 13.62 7.62
N GLU A 126 7.32 14.10 8.77
CA GLU A 126 7.95 15.42 8.89
C GLU A 126 9.24 15.51 8.07
N PHE A 127 10.13 14.52 8.21
CA PHE A 127 11.41 14.47 7.49
C PHE A 127 11.23 14.46 5.96
N LEU A 128 10.21 13.75 5.47
CA LEU A 128 9.88 13.69 4.05
C LEU A 128 9.04 14.88 3.57
N ASP A 129 8.67 15.81 4.46
CA ASP A 129 7.80 16.95 4.16
C ASP A 129 6.45 16.49 3.56
N ALA A 130 5.88 15.45 4.16
CA ALA A 130 4.73 14.73 3.63
C ALA A 130 3.48 15.61 3.46
N GLN A 131 3.39 16.70 4.24
CA GLN A 131 2.25 17.63 4.21
C GLN A 131 2.12 18.40 2.90
N ARG A 132 3.20 18.50 2.10
CA ARG A 132 3.13 19.14 0.77
C ARG A 132 2.40 18.31 -0.27
N TYR A 133 2.33 16.99 -0.11
CA TYR A 133 1.67 16.09 -1.06
C TYR A 133 0.17 16.01 -0.75
N THR A 134 -0.53 17.14 -0.97
CA THR A 134 -1.93 17.33 -0.56
C THR A 134 -2.90 16.35 -1.23
N HIS A 135 -2.63 15.93 -2.47
CA HIS A 135 -3.46 14.98 -3.19
C HIS A 135 -3.26 13.55 -2.67
N VAL A 136 -2.02 13.20 -2.30
CA VAL A 136 -1.72 11.95 -1.61
C VAL A 136 -2.38 11.92 -0.23
N GLN A 137 -2.32 13.00 0.54
CA GLN A 137 -2.99 13.08 1.85
C GLN A 137 -4.51 12.87 1.72
N ARG A 138 -5.14 13.54 0.76
CA ARG A 138 -6.58 13.39 0.48
C ARG A 138 -6.95 11.95 0.11
N TRP A 139 -6.17 11.31 -0.75
CA TRP A 139 -6.36 9.91 -1.13
C TRP A 139 -6.15 8.96 0.05
N ALA A 140 -5.11 9.20 0.83
CA ALA A 140 -4.75 8.37 1.97
C ALA A 140 -5.86 8.37 3.02
N GLU A 141 -6.43 9.55 3.32
CA GLU A 141 -7.50 9.67 4.29
C GLU A 141 -8.84 9.12 3.77
N ALA A 142 -9.14 9.30 2.48
CA ALA A 142 -10.34 8.70 1.89
C ALA A 142 -10.33 7.16 1.98
N ILE A 143 -9.18 6.53 1.73
CA ILE A 143 -9.03 5.07 1.83
C ILE A 143 -9.01 4.61 3.30
N ALA A 144 -8.41 5.40 4.20
CA ALA A 144 -8.36 5.09 5.63
C ALA A 144 -9.75 4.92 6.25
N ASN A 145 -10.73 5.69 5.77
CA ASN A 145 -12.08 5.68 6.29
C ASN A 145 -12.96 4.55 5.70
N ARG A 146 -12.42 3.70 4.82
CA ARG A 146 -13.17 2.57 4.27
C ARG A 146 -13.34 1.48 5.35
N PRO A 147 -14.56 1.00 5.62
CA PRO A 147 -14.79 -0.04 6.64
C PRO A 147 -13.93 -1.30 6.44
N ALA A 148 -13.74 -1.73 5.19
CA ALA A 148 -12.90 -2.89 4.88
C ALA A 148 -11.41 -2.65 5.17
N VAL A 149 -10.92 -1.42 5.03
CA VAL A 149 -9.54 -1.05 5.34
C VAL A 149 -9.35 -1.03 6.85
N LEU A 150 -10.25 -0.39 7.59
CA LEU A 150 -10.24 -0.38 9.06
C LEU A 150 -10.21 -1.81 9.63
N ARG A 151 -11.02 -2.73 9.09
CA ARG A 151 -11.01 -4.14 9.49
C ARG A 151 -9.72 -4.84 9.09
N GLY A 152 -9.29 -4.68 7.82
CA GLY A 152 -8.11 -5.37 7.29
C GLY A 152 -6.81 -5.01 8.00
N GLN A 153 -6.65 -3.76 8.44
CA GLN A 153 -5.44 -3.30 9.15
C GLN A 153 -5.24 -3.93 10.53
N ARG A 154 -6.28 -4.52 11.12
CA ARG A 154 -6.20 -5.19 12.42
C ARG A 154 -5.59 -6.59 12.31
N VAL A 155 -5.79 -7.24 11.16
CA VAL A 155 -5.40 -8.64 10.92
C VAL A 155 -3.88 -8.79 10.94
N ASN A 156 -3.40 -9.75 11.74
CA ASN A 156 -1.98 -10.05 11.95
C ASN A 156 -1.15 -8.88 12.49
N ARG A 157 -1.80 -7.87 13.09
CA ARG A 157 -1.13 -6.74 13.71
C ARG A 157 -0.83 -7.05 15.18
N THR A 158 0.41 -6.82 15.59
CA THR A 158 0.93 -7.08 16.95
C THR A 158 1.54 -5.84 17.62
N TRP A 159 1.25 -4.67 17.08
CA TRP A 159 1.82 -3.38 17.51
C TRP A 159 0.78 -2.26 17.39
N GLY A 160 0.97 -1.17 18.12
CA GLY A 160 -0.01 -0.09 18.26
C GLY A 160 -0.97 -0.33 19.42
N ASP A 161 -2.11 0.36 19.44
CA ASP A 161 -3.12 0.20 20.49
C ASP A 161 -3.74 -1.21 20.47
N GLU A 162 -3.89 -1.86 21.64
CA GLU A 162 -4.35 -3.25 21.75
C GLU A 162 -5.74 -3.45 21.13
N ALA A 163 -6.65 -2.48 21.25
CA ALA A 163 -7.98 -2.57 20.65
C ALA A 163 -7.95 -2.63 19.11
N SER A 164 -6.84 -2.18 18.50
CA SER A 164 -6.63 -2.20 17.05
C SER A 164 -5.90 -3.44 16.53
N GLN A 165 -5.61 -4.42 17.39
CA GLN A 165 -4.82 -5.61 17.06
C GLN A 165 -5.69 -6.87 16.96
N VAL A 166 -5.37 -7.73 15.98
CA VAL A 166 -5.84 -9.11 15.88
C VAL A 166 -4.63 -9.95 15.46
N PRO A 167 -3.78 -10.40 16.41
CA PRO A 167 -2.52 -11.10 16.11
C PRO A 167 -2.70 -12.33 15.24
N GLU A 168 -3.76 -13.09 15.51
CA GLU A 168 -4.15 -14.27 14.75
C GLU A 168 -5.66 -14.19 14.48
N ARG A 169 -6.05 -14.33 13.21
CA ARG A 169 -7.44 -14.41 12.81
C ARG A 169 -7.80 -15.87 12.53
N HIS A 170 -8.85 -16.36 13.19
CA HIS A 170 -9.35 -17.72 13.03
C HIS A 170 -10.73 -17.78 12.37
N ARG A 171 -11.54 -16.71 12.47
CA ARG A 171 -12.91 -16.65 11.91
C ARG A 171 -13.31 -15.24 11.47
N ALA A 172 -14.54 -15.07 10.99
CA ALA A 172 -15.02 -13.79 10.46
C ALA A 172 -15.28 -12.78 11.57
N GLU A 173 -15.80 -13.26 12.70
CA GLU A 173 -16.26 -12.50 13.85
C GLU A 173 -15.09 -11.86 14.64
N ASP A 174 -13.85 -12.30 14.41
CA ASP A 174 -12.65 -11.72 15.05
C ASP A 174 -12.40 -10.25 14.63
N LEU A 175 -13.12 -9.77 13.60
CA LEU A 175 -13.00 -8.42 13.04
C LEU A 175 -14.25 -7.56 13.21
N ASP A 176 -15.24 -8.04 13.95
CA ASP A 176 -16.49 -7.34 14.22
C ASP A 176 -16.45 -6.55 15.53
#